data_AF-A0A6J4X899-F1
#
_entry.id   AF-A0A6J4X899-F1
#
_cell.length_a   1.000
_cell.length_b   1.000
_cell.length_c   1.000
_cell.angle_alpha   90.00
_cell.angle_beta   90.00
_cell.angle_gamma   90.00
#
_symmetry.space_group_name_H-M   'P 1'
#
loop_
_entity.id
_entity.type
_entity.pdbx_description
1 polymer ?
#
loop_
_entity_poly.entity_id
_entity_poly.type
_entity_poly.pdbx_seq_one_letter_code
_entity_poly.pdbx_strand_id
1 'polypeptide(L)'
;MNKNALIERINKLAQQDKNRRTDPRYLKVMGFLVAKGFLYSNKEIPLNPNEHINLKDAIWAGRYVEPRIFEVLPAAYERFKKHFSGDAEIINKLEQIIVCIKQKGNHRIEFYGISIDKLKPWFFIRLRDGRSKSLDKRKVSKTFRFKPETVDVLKNLKDQTGQSETEILEKLIAAAIHSFIMN
;
A
#
# COMPACT_ATOMS: atom_id res chain seq x y z
N MET A 1 -40.08 -11.17 14.80
CA MET A 1 -39.76 -11.04 13.36
C MET A 1 -40.21 -12.31 12.65
N ASN A 2 -41.02 -12.22 11.58
CA ASN A 2 -41.62 -13.40 10.93
C ASN A 2 -40.56 -14.22 10.17
N LYS A 3 -40.51 -15.55 10.40
CA LYS A 3 -39.53 -16.47 9.80
C LYS A 3 -39.54 -16.42 8.27
N ASN A 4 -40.72 -16.27 7.66
CA ASN A 4 -40.87 -16.21 6.21
C ASN A 4 -40.29 -14.91 5.64
N ALA A 5 -40.54 -13.78 6.29
CA ALA A 5 -39.97 -12.49 5.89
C ALA A 5 -38.45 -12.45 6.03
N LEU A 6 -37.89 -13.17 7.01
CA LEU A 6 -36.44 -13.31 7.15
C LEU A 6 -35.84 -14.13 6.00
N ILE A 7 -36.45 -15.27 5.64
CA ILE A 7 -36.00 -16.13 4.54
C ILE A 7 -36.03 -15.37 3.21
N GLU A 8 -37.11 -14.64 2.92
CA GLU A 8 -37.20 -13.80 1.71
C GLU A 8 -36.09 -12.74 1.66
N ARG A 9 -35.80 -12.09 2.79
CA ARG A 9 -34.73 -11.09 2.89
C ARG A 9 -33.36 -11.71 2.62
N ILE A 10 -33.08 -12.89 3.18
CA ILE A 10 -31.82 -13.62 2.95
C ILE A 10 -31.69 -14.01 1.48
N ASN A 11 -32.75 -14.56 0.87
CA ASN A 11 -32.73 -14.96 -0.53
C ASN A 11 -32.50 -13.76 -1.46
N LYS A 12 -33.13 -12.62 -1.17
CA LYS A 12 -32.94 -11.39 -1.92
C LYS A 12 -31.49 -10.87 -1.83
N LEU A 13 -30.90 -10.89 -0.64
CA LEU A 13 -29.50 -10.52 -0.43
C LEU A 13 -28.55 -11.46 -1.16
N ALA A 14 -28.80 -12.79 -1.07
CA ALA A 14 -28.00 -13.79 -1.76
C ALA A 14 -28.04 -13.60 -3.29
N GLN A 15 -29.21 -13.28 -3.85
CA GLN A 15 -29.35 -13.01 -5.28
C GLN A 15 -28.63 -11.72 -5.70
N GLN A 16 -28.71 -10.67 -4.90
CA GLN A 16 -27.96 -9.42 -5.14
C GLN A 16 -26.46 -9.68 -5.13
N ASP A 17 -25.96 -10.46 -4.16
CA ASP A 17 -24.55 -10.83 -4.08
C ASP A 17 -24.11 -11.67 -5.28
N LYS A 18 -24.94 -12.61 -5.73
CA LYS A 18 -24.67 -13.41 -6.93
C LYS A 18 -24.51 -12.51 -8.16
N ASN A 19 -25.42 -11.55 -8.33
CA ASN A 19 -25.38 -10.61 -9.46
C ASN A 19 -24.16 -9.67 -9.38
N ARG A 20 -23.78 -9.20 -8.19
CA ARG A 20 -22.60 -8.33 -8.04
C ARG A 20 -21.30 -9.08 -8.28
N ARG A 21 -21.23 -10.37 -7.99
CA ARG A 21 -20.03 -11.20 -8.22
C ARG A 21 -19.77 -11.49 -9.70
N THR A 22 -20.74 -11.26 -10.57
CA THR A 22 -20.57 -11.30 -12.03
C THR A 22 -20.27 -9.92 -12.63
N ASP A 23 -20.24 -8.87 -11.80
CA ASP A 23 -19.97 -7.51 -12.27
C ASP A 23 -18.52 -7.40 -12.79
N PRO A 24 -18.31 -6.85 -14.00
CA PRO A 24 -16.98 -6.70 -14.58
C PRO A 24 -16.01 -5.93 -13.67
N ARG A 25 -16.47 -4.94 -12.91
CA ARG A 25 -15.65 -4.15 -11.99
C ARG A 25 -15.06 -5.03 -10.90
N TYR A 26 -15.90 -5.89 -10.30
CA TYR A 26 -15.46 -6.84 -9.28
C TYR A 26 -14.51 -7.89 -9.87
N LEU A 27 -14.87 -8.51 -11.00
CA LEU A 27 -14.04 -9.54 -11.63
C LEU A 27 -12.65 -8.99 -11.99
N LYS A 28 -12.59 -7.76 -12.50
CA LYS A 28 -11.36 -7.06 -12.85
C LYS A 28 -10.46 -6.82 -11.63
N VAL A 29 -11.01 -6.26 -10.55
CA VAL A 29 -10.27 -5.98 -9.31
C VAL A 29 -9.80 -7.27 -8.65
N MET A 30 -10.72 -8.24 -8.48
CA MET A 30 -10.43 -9.50 -7.82
C MET A 30 -9.45 -10.34 -8.64
N GLY A 31 -9.62 -10.38 -9.95
CA GLY A 31 -8.71 -11.06 -10.88
C GLY A 31 -7.28 -10.53 -10.81
N PHE A 32 -7.11 -9.21 -10.74
CA PHE A 32 -5.80 -8.59 -10.53
C PHE A 32 -5.20 -8.96 -9.16
N LEU A 33 -5.96 -8.83 -8.07
CA LEU A 33 -5.48 -9.09 -6.71
C LEU A 33 -5.12 -10.56 -6.49
N VAL A 34 -5.91 -11.48 -7.03
CA VAL A 34 -5.63 -12.93 -7.00
C VAL A 34 -4.41 -13.25 -7.86
N ALA A 35 -4.32 -12.69 -9.08
CA ALA A 35 -3.17 -12.93 -9.96
C ALA A 35 -1.85 -12.44 -9.35
N LYS A 36 -1.87 -11.31 -8.61
CA LYS A 36 -0.70 -10.80 -7.87
C LYS A 36 -0.42 -11.56 -6.57
N GLY A 37 -1.34 -12.39 -6.08
CA GLY A 37 -1.20 -13.18 -4.87
C GLY A 37 -1.53 -12.44 -3.58
N PHE A 38 -2.34 -11.37 -3.65
CA PHE A 38 -2.87 -10.70 -2.45
C PHE A 38 -4.09 -11.42 -1.88
N LEU A 39 -4.91 -12.02 -2.73
CA LEU A 39 -6.12 -12.72 -2.32
C LEU A 39 -6.16 -14.13 -2.92
N TYR A 40 -6.96 -14.98 -2.30
CA TYR A 40 -7.32 -16.29 -2.81
C TYR A 40 -8.83 -16.34 -3.02
N SER A 41 -9.27 -17.03 -4.07
CA SER A 41 -10.68 -17.24 -4.39
C SER A 41 -10.94 -18.72 -4.61
N ASN A 42 -12.01 -19.22 -4.00
CA ASN A 42 -12.51 -20.58 -4.24
C ASN A 42 -13.36 -20.66 -5.52
N LYS A 43 -13.69 -19.51 -6.12
CA LYS A 43 -14.43 -19.40 -7.38
C LYS A 43 -13.47 -19.13 -8.51
N GLU A 44 -13.78 -19.66 -9.68
CA GLU A 44 -13.06 -19.31 -10.91
C GLU A 44 -13.25 -17.81 -11.19
N ILE A 45 -12.14 -17.09 -11.20
CA ILE A 45 -12.08 -15.66 -11.53
C ILE A 45 -10.98 -15.51 -12.58
N PRO A 46 -11.25 -14.83 -13.72
CA PRO A 46 -10.24 -14.55 -14.73
C PRO A 46 -9.04 -13.82 -14.12
N LEU A 47 -7.83 -14.36 -14.31
CA LEU A 47 -6.60 -13.79 -13.76
C LEU A 47 -6.00 -12.77 -14.73
N ASN A 48 -6.03 -11.49 -14.34
CA ASN A 48 -5.55 -10.39 -15.17
C ASN A 48 -4.38 -9.65 -14.48
N PRO A 49 -3.15 -10.18 -14.50
CA PRO A 49 -2.02 -9.61 -13.76
C PRO A 49 -1.54 -8.25 -14.27
N ASN A 50 -1.88 -7.89 -15.51
CA ASN A 50 -1.45 -6.65 -16.16
C ASN A 50 -2.56 -5.59 -16.25
N GLU A 51 -3.71 -5.88 -15.65
CA GLU A 51 -4.88 -5.01 -15.69
C GLU A 51 -4.62 -3.64 -15.07
N HIS A 52 -5.33 -2.61 -15.56
CA HIS A 52 -5.33 -1.29 -14.97
C HIS A 52 -6.62 -1.05 -14.18
N ILE A 53 -6.50 -0.88 -12.87
CA ILE A 53 -7.61 -0.80 -11.92
C ILE A 53 -7.97 0.66 -11.63
N ASN A 54 -9.24 1.01 -11.83
CA ASN A 54 -9.77 2.26 -11.31
C ASN A 54 -10.08 2.09 -9.81
N LEU A 55 -9.61 3.01 -8.97
CA LEU A 55 -9.79 2.98 -7.53
C LEU A 55 -11.26 3.06 -7.12
N LYS A 56 -12.11 3.74 -7.90
CA LYS A 56 -13.56 3.76 -7.67
C LYS A 56 -14.18 2.37 -7.81
N ASP A 57 -13.71 1.59 -8.78
CA ASP A 57 -14.16 0.21 -8.98
C ASP A 57 -13.68 -0.70 -7.85
N ALA A 58 -12.43 -0.52 -7.40
CA ALA A 58 -11.89 -1.24 -6.25
C ALA A 58 -12.66 -0.95 -4.96
N ILE A 59 -13.04 0.32 -4.73
CA ILE A 59 -13.86 0.72 -3.59
C ILE A 59 -15.26 0.16 -3.69
N TRP A 60 -15.88 0.21 -4.87
CA TRP A 60 -17.18 -0.39 -5.09
C TRP A 60 -17.16 -1.90 -4.82
N ALA A 61 -16.15 -2.61 -5.35
CA ALA A 61 -15.98 -4.04 -5.16
C ALA A 61 -15.76 -4.39 -3.67
N GLY A 62 -14.94 -3.61 -2.96
CA GLY A 62 -14.73 -3.77 -1.53
C GLY A 62 -16.00 -3.53 -0.69
N ARG A 63 -16.77 -2.49 -1.04
CA ARG A 63 -17.95 -2.09 -0.27
C ARG A 63 -19.14 -3.03 -0.45
N TYR A 64 -19.33 -3.55 -1.66
CA TYR A 64 -20.56 -4.26 -2.01
C TYR A 64 -20.39 -5.75 -2.30
N VAL A 65 -19.16 -6.25 -2.40
CA VAL A 65 -18.91 -7.64 -2.84
C VAL A 65 -17.92 -8.38 -1.95
N GLU A 66 -16.70 -7.86 -1.80
CA GLU A 66 -15.61 -8.54 -1.08
C GLU A 66 -14.82 -7.55 -0.22
N PRO A 67 -15.20 -7.38 1.06
CA PRO A 67 -14.54 -6.44 1.97
C PRO A 67 -13.04 -6.64 2.14
N ARG A 68 -12.53 -7.87 1.95
CA ARG A 68 -11.09 -8.15 2.04
C ARG A 68 -10.27 -7.40 0.99
N ILE A 69 -10.91 -6.87 -0.07
CA ILE A 69 -10.26 -5.95 -1.00
C ILE A 69 -9.69 -4.74 -0.25
N PHE A 70 -10.41 -4.17 0.73
CA PHE A 70 -9.92 -3.03 1.51
C PHE A 70 -8.72 -3.37 2.37
N GLU A 71 -8.59 -4.63 2.82
CA GLU A 71 -7.43 -5.06 3.61
C GLU A 71 -6.14 -5.00 2.80
N VAL A 72 -6.21 -5.37 1.53
CA VAL A 72 -5.03 -5.55 0.66
C VAL A 72 -4.78 -4.36 -0.26
N LEU A 73 -5.80 -3.56 -0.57
CA LEU A 73 -5.73 -2.48 -1.56
C LEU A 73 -4.59 -1.49 -1.30
N PRO A 74 -4.34 -1.01 -0.06
CA PRO A 74 -3.21 -0.12 0.21
C PRO A 74 -1.85 -0.75 -0.13
N ALA A 75 -1.65 -2.02 0.21
CA ALA A 75 -0.42 -2.75 -0.10
C ALA A 75 -0.28 -3.02 -1.61
N ALA A 76 -1.38 -3.34 -2.29
CA ALA A 76 -1.41 -3.53 -3.73
C ALA A 76 -1.09 -2.24 -4.48
N TYR A 77 -1.70 -1.12 -4.07
CA TYR A 77 -1.41 0.20 -4.60
C TYR A 77 0.07 0.55 -4.43
N GLU A 78 0.63 0.39 -3.23
CA GLU A 78 2.03 0.73 -2.95
C GLU A 78 3.04 -0.11 -3.77
N ARG A 79 2.71 -1.36 -4.11
CA ARG A 79 3.60 -2.23 -4.89
C ARG A 79 3.43 -2.03 -6.40
N PHE A 80 2.23 -1.69 -6.83
CA PHE A 80 1.86 -1.67 -8.24
C PHE A 80 1.21 -0.35 -8.65
N LYS A 81 1.69 0.80 -8.13
CA LYS A 81 1.09 2.13 -8.34
C LYS A 81 0.68 2.42 -9.79
N LYS A 82 1.49 2.03 -10.77
CA LYS A 82 1.24 2.21 -12.22
C LYS A 82 -0.02 1.50 -12.74
N HIS A 83 -0.49 0.47 -12.04
CA HIS A 83 -1.71 -0.25 -12.36
C HIS A 83 -2.96 0.40 -11.80
N PHE A 84 -2.85 1.50 -11.05
CA PHE A 84 -4.00 2.15 -10.43
C PHE A 84 -4.21 3.56 -10.96
N SER A 85 -5.47 3.93 -11.18
CA SER A 85 -5.92 5.30 -11.45
C SER A 85 -7.09 5.64 -10.53
N GLY A 86 -7.30 6.92 -10.24
CA GLY A 86 -8.41 7.37 -9.40
C GLY A 86 -8.38 8.87 -9.22
N ASP A 87 -9.33 9.37 -8.43
CA ASP A 87 -9.33 10.77 -8.02
C ASP A 87 -8.23 11.05 -6.99
N ALA A 88 -7.89 12.33 -6.87
CA ALA A 88 -6.84 12.80 -5.96
C ALA A 88 -7.18 12.50 -4.49
N GLU A 89 -8.46 12.53 -4.12
CA GLU A 89 -8.89 12.28 -2.75
C GLU A 89 -8.57 10.85 -2.29
N ILE A 90 -8.97 9.84 -3.08
CA ILE A 90 -8.69 8.44 -2.76
C ILE A 90 -7.18 8.19 -2.76
N ILE A 91 -6.46 8.75 -3.75
CA ILE A 91 -5.00 8.60 -3.85
C ILE A 91 -4.33 9.17 -2.60
N ASN A 92 -4.65 10.41 -2.22
CA ASN A 92 -4.08 11.06 -1.04
C ASN A 92 -4.33 10.24 0.23
N LYS A 93 -5.55 9.69 0.38
CA LYS A 93 -5.89 8.82 1.52
C LYS A 93 -5.04 7.54 1.56
N LEU A 94 -4.86 6.88 0.40
CA LEU A 94 -3.98 5.71 0.29
C LEU A 94 -2.53 6.06 0.64
N GLU A 95 -2.03 7.19 0.15
CA GLU A 95 -0.66 7.62 0.40
C GLU A 95 -0.41 7.96 1.87
N GLN A 96 -1.36 8.60 2.55
CA GLN A 96 -1.29 8.84 4.00
C GLN A 96 -1.16 7.54 4.81
N ILE A 97 -1.96 6.52 4.47
CA ILE A 97 -1.90 5.20 5.11
C ILE A 97 -0.53 4.57 4.90
N ILE A 98 -0.03 4.61 3.66
CA ILE A 98 1.26 4.04 3.30
C ILE A 98 2.40 4.73 4.05
N VAL A 99 2.38 6.06 4.13
CA VAL A 99 3.35 6.85 4.88
C VAL A 99 3.33 6.46 6.35
N CYS A 100 2.14 6.34 6.96
CA CYS A 100 2.01 5.93 8.36
C CYS A 100 2.58 4.54 8.62
N ILE A 101 2.33 3.57 7.72
CA ILE A 101 2.88 2.22 7.82
C ILE A 101 4.40 2.23 7.70
N LYS A 102 4.95 3.04 6.77
CA LYS A 102 6.40 3.17 6.57
C LYS A 102 7.11 3.81 7.77
N GLN A 103 6.51 4.86 8.35
CA GLN A 103 7.08 5.60 9.47
C GLN A 103 6.90 4.90 10.83
N LYS A 104 6.29 3.71 10.87
CA LYS A 104 5.90 3.01 12.11
C LYS A 104 5.08 3.91 13.06
N GLY A 105 4.33 4.85 12.49
CA GLY A 105 3.54 5.81 13.26
C GLY A 105 2.40 5.13 14.02
N ASN A 106 2.13 5.59 15.23
CA ASN A 106 1.17 4.98 16.17
C ASN A 106 -0.26 5.53 16.01
N HIS A 107 -0.71 5.71 14.76
CA HIS A 107 -1.95 6.41 14.49
C HIS A 107 -3.13 5.45 14.32
N ARG A 108 -4.27 5.77 14.94
CA ARG A 108 -5.59 5.12 14.72
C ARG A 108 -6.18 5.52 13.36
N ILE A 109 -5.44 5.28 12.28
CA ILE A 109 -5.92 5.55 10.92
C ILE A 109 -6.66 4.31 10.42
N GLU A 110 -7.80 4.55 9.79
CA GLU A 110 -8.63 3.52 9.19
C GLU A 110 -8.82 3.75 7.70
N PHE A 111 -8.90 2.65 6.95
CA PHE A 111 -9.23 2.66 5.53
C PHE A 111 -10.57 1.97 5.33
N TYR A 112 -11.62 2.77 5.06
CA TYR A 112 -12.99 2.27 4.87
C TYR A 112 -13.45 1.33 6.02
N GLY A 113 -13.12 1.67 7.26
CA GLY A 113 -13.45 0.88 8.46
C GLY A 113 -12.49 -0.27 8.77
N ILE A 114 -11.39 -0.41 8.02
CA ILE A 114 -10.32 -1.36 8.30
C ILE A 114 -9.19 -0.67 9.05
N SER A 115 -8.86 -1.16 10.25
CA SER A 115 -7.76 -0.65 11.06
C SER A 115 -6.40 -0.91 10.42
N ILE A 116 -5.44 0.00 10.67
CA ILE A 116 -4.06 -0.12 10.17
C ILE A 116 -3.41 -1.46 10.53
N ASP A 117 -3.72 -2.03 11.70
CA ASP A 117 -3.18 -3.32 12.15
C ASP A 117 -3.57 -4.49 11.25
N LYS A 118 -4.75 -4.44 10.63
CA LYS A 118 -5.19 -5.43 9.64
C LYS A 118 -4.54 -5.21 8.27
N LEU A 119 -4.25 -3.96 7.92
CA LEU A 119 -3.59 -3.60 6.65
C LEU A 119 -2.10 -3.95 6.66
N LYS A 120 -1.45 -3.72 7.79
CA LYS A 120 0.01 -3.76 7.95
C LYS A 120 0.65 -5.07 7.49
N PRO A 121 0.15 -6.27 7.83
CA PRO A 121 0.75 -7.53 7.38
C PRO A 121 0.92 -7.62 5.85
N TRP A 122 -0.04 -7.10 5.09
CA TRP A 122 -0.04 -7.15 3.63
C TRP A 122 1.10 -6.36 2.97
N PHE A 123 1.71 -5.41 3.67
CA PHE A 123 2.90 -4.69 3.19
C PHE A 123 4.18 -5.54 3.26
N PHE A 124 4.19 -6.56 4.12
CA PHE A 124 5.37 -7.38 4.41
C PHE A 124 5.26 -8.80 3.85
N ILE A 125 4.10 -9.22 3.35
CA ILE A 125 3.98 -10.55 2.71
C ILE A 125 4.90 -10.67 1.49
N ARG A 126 5.41 -11.89 1.29
CA ARG A 126 6.06 -12.26 0.03
C ARG A 126 4.96 -12.65 -0.95
N LEU A 127 4.90 -11.95 -2.08
CA LEU A 127 3.98 -12.30 -3.16
C LEU A 127 4.59 -13.41 -4.01
N ARG A 128 3.72 -14.10 -4.76
CA ARG A 128 4.14 -15.12 -5.74
C ARG A 128 5.02 -14.52 -6.83
N ASP A 129 4.75 -13.26 -7.20
CA ASP A 129 5.60 -12.49 -8.09
C ASP A 129 6.91 -12.10 -7.40
N GLY A 130 7.95 -12.91 -7.62
CA GLY A 130 9.29 -12.71 -7.02
C GLY A 130 9.98 -11.41 -7.41
N ARG A 131 9.47 -10.67 -8.40
CA ARG A 131 9.96 -9.34 -8.76
C ARG A 131 9.45 -8.26 -7.80
N SER A 132 8.28 -8.47 -7.21
CA SER A 132 7.65 -7.53 -6.29
C SER A 132 8.14 -7.75 -4.86
N LYS A 133 9.12 -6.94 -4.44
CA LYS A 133 9.68 -7.01 -3.09
C LYS A 133 8.71 -6.44 -2.05
N SER A 134 8.62 -7.14 -0.91
CA SER A 134 7.97 -6.65 0.31
C SER A 134 8.64 -5.38 0.82
N LEU A 135 7.93 -4.59 1.64
CA LEU A 135 8.40 -3.28 2.07
C LEU A 135 9.77 -3.31 2.76
N ASP A 136 10.02 -4.33 3.59
CA ASP A 136 11.27 -4.59 4.31
C ASP A 136 12.44 -5.02 3.41
N LYS A 137 12.15 -5.57 2.23
CA LYS A 137 13.15 -6.12 1.30
C LYS A 137 13.49 -5.19 0.15
N ARG A 138 12.85 -4.01 0.08
CA ARG A 138 13.14 -3.05 -0.97
C ARG A 138 14.58 -2.56 -0.86
N LYS A 139 15.24 -2.44 -2.01
CA LYS A 139 16.63 -2.00 -2.09
C LYS A 139 16.69 -0.54 -1.63
N VAL A 140 17.26 -0.31 -0.45
CA VAL A 140 17.68 1.04 -0.06
C VAL A 140 18.82 1.43 -1.00
N SER A 141 18.76 2.62 -1.58
CA SER A 141 19.88 3.10 -2.40
C SER A 141 21.13 3.14 -1.51
N LYS A 142 22.12 2.31 -1.82
CA LYS A 142 23.39 2.28 -1.08
C LYS A 142 24.28 3.46 -1.45
N THR A 143 23.98 4.10 -2.58
CA THR A 143 24.68 5.28 -3.08
C THR A 143 23.71 6.44 -3.14
N PHE A 144 24.01 7.49 -2.39
CA PHE A 144 23.34 8.77 -2.50
C PHE A 144 24.16 9.62 -3.46
N ARG A 145 23.51 10.22 -4.46
CA ARG A 145 24.16 11.18 -5.35
C ARG A 145 24.04 12.56 -4.72
N PHE A 146 25.14 13.04 -4.16
CA PHE A 146 25.24 14.43 -3.71
C PHE A 146 25.34 15.36 -4.92
N LYS A 147 24.82 16.59 -4.76
CA LYS A 147 25.08 17.64 -5.75
C LYS A 147 26.56 18.04 -5.69
N PRO A 148 27.16 18.53 -6.79
CA PRO A 148 28.57 18.94 -6.81
C PRO A 148 28.93 19.89 -5.66
N GLU A 149 28.06 20.86 -5.37
CA GLU A 149 28.31 21.85 -4.31
C GLU A 149 28.36 21.20 -2.93
N THR A 150 27.54 20.17 -2.68
CA THR A 150 27.57 19.40 -1.42
C THR A 150 28.84 18.58 -1.29
N VAL A 151 29.38 18.08 -2.40
CA VAL A 151 30.66 17.35 -2.41
C VAL A 151 31.82 18.29 -2.08
N ASP A 152 31.80 19.51 -2.62
CA ASP A 152 32.83 20.50 -2.34
C ASP A 152 32.82 20.95 -0.87
N VAL A 153 31.63 21.14 -0.28
CA VAL A 153 31.49 21.39 1.17
C VAL A 153 32.07 20.24 1.98
N LEU A 154 31.80 18.98 1.59
CA LEU A 154 32.31 17.79 2.26
C LEU A 154 33.84 17.71 2.21
N LYS A 155 34.45 18.04 1.06
CA LYS A 155 35.91 18.11 0.91
C LYS A 155 36.51 19.20 1.80
N ASN A 156 35.92 20.40 1.81
CA ASN A 156 36.41 21.48 2.66
C ASN A 156 36.35 21.11 4.15
N LEU A 157 35.26 20.45 4.58
CA LEU A 157 35.14 19.98 5.96
C LEU A 157 36.16 18.89 6.32
N LYS A 158 36.45 17.99 5.37
CA LYS A 158 37.50 16.97 5.52
C LYS A 158 38.86 17.62 5.73
N ASP A 159 39.21 18.59 4.90
CA ASP A 159 40.50 19.29 4.96
C ASP A 159 40.64 20.09 6.27
N GLN A 160 39.55 20.67 6.77
CA GLN A 160 39.54 21.43 8.03
C GLN A 160 39.60 20.56 9.29
N THR A 161 38.98 19.38 9.27
CA THR A 161 38.78 18.55 10.47
C THR A 161 39.71 17.35 10.54
N GLY A 162 40.35 16.99 9.42
CA GLY A 162 41.15 15.77 9.29
C GLY A 162 40.37 14.46 9.39
N GLN A 163 39.03 14.52 9.44
CA GLN A 163 38.15 13.37 9.57
C GLN A 163 37.82 12.77 8.21
N SER A 164 37.37 11.51 8.20
CA SER A 164 36.87 10.91 6.97
C SER A 164 35.54 11.56 6.54
N GLU A 165 35.28 11.61 5.23
CA GLU A 165 33.99 12.10 4.68
C GLU A 165 32.79 11.36 5.28
N THR A 166 32.97 10.07 5.61
CA THR A 166 31.96 9.23 6.27
C THR A 166 31.67 9.70 7.69
N GLU A 167 32.69 9.93 8.52
CA GLU A 167 32.50 10.42 9.89
C GLU A 167 31.85 11.80 9.93
N ILE A 168 32.22 12.67 9.00
CA ILE A 168 31.62 14.01 8.86
C ILE A 168 30.12 13.87 8.56
N LEU A 169 29.76 13.01 7.60
CA LEU A 169 28.36 12.74 7.27
C LEU A 169 27.58 12.15 8.45
N GLU A 170 28.14 11.17 9.15
CA GLU A 170 27.48 10.56 10.31
C GLU A 170 27.21 11.58 11.43
N LYS A 171 28.18 12.46 11.72
CA LYS A 171 28.01 13.54 12.70
C LYS A 171 26.96 14.56 12.27
N LEU A 172 26.97 14.97 11.00
CA LEU A 172 25.99 15.91 10.47
C LEU A 172 24.57 15.31 10.52
N ILE A 173 24.42 14.03 10.20
CA ILE A 173 23.15 13.32 10.29
C ILE A 173 22.69 13.21 11.76
N ALA A 174 23.58 12.84 12.68
CA ALA A 174 23.27 12.74 14.10
C ALA A 174 22.82 14.10 14.68
N ALA A 175 23.53 15.19 14.33
CA ALA A 175 23.18 16.54 14.74
C ALA A 175 21.82 17.00 14.16
N ALA A 176 21.58 16.71 12.87
CA ALA A 176 20.31 17.04 12.23
C ALA A 176 19.13 16.28 12.88
N ILE A 177 19.29 15.00 13.18
CA ILE A 177 18.28 14.19 13.89
C ILE A 177 18.00 14.78 15.27
N HIS A 178 19.04 15.15 16.02
CA HIS A 178 18.89 15.74 17.35
C HIS A 178 18.14 17.09 17.29
N SER A 179 18.42 17.93 16.27
CA SER A 179 17.71 19.21 16.06
C SER A 179 16.25 19.05 15.65
N PHE A 180 15.92 17.93 14.99
CA PHE A 180 14.58 17.64 14.49
C PHE A 180 13.68 16.97 15.55
N ILE A 181 14.27 16.28 16.53
CA ILE A 181 13.54 15.66 17.66
C ILE A 181 13.24 16.67 18.78
N MET A 182 14.05 17.73 18.90
CA MET A 182 13.92 18.76 19.94
C MET A 182 13.02 19.95 19.55
N ASN A 183 12.51 19.99 18.31
CA ASN A 183 11.53 20.96 17.82
C ASN A 183 10.19 20.26 17.55
#